data_AF-A0A1N7H0K6-F1
#
_entry.id   AF-A0A1N7H0K6-F1
#
_cell.length_a   1.000
_cell.length_b   1.000
_cell.length_c   1.000
_cell.angle_alpha   90.00
_cell.angle_beta   90.00
_cell.angle_gamma   90.00
#
_symmetry.space_group_name_H-M   'P 1'
#
loop_
_entity.id
_entity.type
_entity.pdbx_description
1 polymer ?
#
loop_
_entity_poly.entity_id
_entity_poly.type
_entity_poly.pdbx_seq_one_letter_code
_entity_poly.pdbx_strand_id
1 'polypeptide(L)'
;MPSTSTEYVWPEFNGNVEFLPATSAKKPDFTLENVTPARRDWLPDLLEGLLPWVVEAVEEVAKCHDPKLLHMPRQGHVPVILNEFYQVKAVGGWYPYAAAEFTVRVRGLPREDWPTRHSEDRPPSVDTLVKIGTGYHELNTGIGNLEPGPMQLIALAPTTPRVSLLLDESAWRNTQRAQRKRGLKTIAILSKTCAIDLLASPSLETFLRDRHPEWIDTYLTESGNTHTADNTASVSVDNEVDPQSVYEALQAFTPKGGRLRLLAAIPSNEKEYREIRDLKTDSSLDLSSGTIDRYYRELEQDHGFLAVDDRGCYNSVTLTPAGRYAQGLLTDDIQIRHPQQARFSDDLTTPPNCTQG
;
A
#
# COMPACT_ATOMS: atom_id res chain seq x y z
N MET A 1 -45.82 14.80 -2.20
CA MET A 1 -45.14 13.69 -2.91
C MET A 1 -44.11 14.31 -3.82
N PRO A 2 -42.80 14.25 -3.50
CA PRO A 2 -41.80 14.74 -4.43
C PRO A 2 -41.63 13.72 -5.58
N SER A 3 -41.31 14.26 -6.75
CA SER A 3 -41.34 13.63 -8.06
C SER A 3 -40.48 12.37 -8.15
N THR A 4 -41.04 11.29 -8.70
CA THR A 4 -40.44 9.96 -8.85
C THR A 4 -39.44 9.84 -10.02
N SER A 5 -38.85 10.93 -10.51
CA SER A 5 -38.09 10.89 -11.77
C SER A 5 -36.85 11.79 -11.79
N THR A 6 -36.07 11.79 -10.71
CA THR A 6 -34.66 12.18 -10.82
C THR A 6 -33.87 10.90 -10.60
N GLU A 7 -33.51 10.23 -11.69
CA GLU A 7 -32.39 9.29 -11.68
C GLU A 7 -31.20 10.10 -11.19
N TYR A 8 -30.85 9.95 -9.91
CA TYR A 8 -29.66 10.56 -9.37
C TYR A 8 -28.48 9.86 -10.05
N VAL A 9 -27.79 10.60 -10.92
CA VAL A 9 -26.58 10.13 -11.56
C VAL A 9 -25.57 9.87 -10.44
N TRP A 10 -25.08 8.64 -10.39
CA TRP A 10 -24.04 8.22 -9.47
C TRP A 10 -22.88 9.22 -9.50
N PRO A 11 -22.35 9.67 -8.34
CA PRO A 11 -21.23 10.59 -8.34
C PRO A 11 -20.05 9.92 -9.05
N GLU A 12 -19.52 10.61 -10.06
CA GLU A 12 -18.27 10.20 -10.68
C GLU A 12 -17.17 10.30 -9.61
N PHE A 13 -16.44 9.22 -9.43
CA PHE A 13 -15.30 9.17 -8.51
C PHE A 13 -14.20 10.07 -9.06
N ASN A 14 -14.11 11.28 -8.50
CA ASN A 14 -13.21 12.34 -8.96
C ASN A 14 -11.89 12.40 -8.16
N GLY A 15 -11.63 11.41 -7.31
CA GLY A 15 -10.38 11.34 -6.56
C GLY A 15 -9.19 10.97 -7.46
N ASN A 16 -8.00 11.31 -7.00
CA ASN A 16 -6.75 11.05 -7.68
C ASN A 16 -5.65 10.70 -6.66
N VAL A 17 -4.55 10.11 -7.12
CA VAL A 17 -3.34 9.96 -6.30
C VAL A 17 -2.16 10.53 -7.06
N GLU A 18 -1.43 11.44 -6.45
CA GLU A 18 -0.24 12.07 -7.03
C GLU A 18 0.90 12.03 -6.02
N PHE A 19 2.14 11.79 -6.48
CA PHE A 19 3.32 12.13 -5.68
C PHE A 19 3.55 13.63 -5.80
N LEU A 20 3.61 14.34 -4.68
CA LEU A 20 3.96 15.75 -4.68
C LEU A 20 5.37 15.98 -4.14
N PRO A 21 6.19 16.81 -4.82
CA PRO A 21 7.41 17.31 -4.22
C PRO A 21 7.06 18.20 -3.02
N ALA A 22 7.96 18.26 -2.04
CA ALA A 22 7.79 19.06 -0.81
C ALA A 22 7.52 20.57 -1.06
N THR A 23 7.72 21.05 -2.29
CA THR A 23 7.54 22.44 -2.74
C THR A 23 6.26 22.69 -3.55
N SER A 24 5.32 21.74 -3.62
CA SER A 24 4.09 21.91 -4.39
C SER A 24 3.20 23.05 -3.86
N ALA A 25 2.63 23.84 -4.78
CA ALA A 25 1.77 24.99 -4.50
C ALA A 25 0.29 24.62 -4.24
N LYS A 26 -0.10 23.35 -4.41
CA LYS A 26 -1.48 22.91 -4.14
C LYS A 26 -1.68 22.79 -2.63
N LYS A 27 -2.55 23.63 -2.04
CA LYS A 27 -2.81 23.62 -0.60
C LYS A 27 -3.76 22.47 -0.23
N PRO A 28 -3.36 21.53 0.64
CA PRO A 28 -4.27 20.49 1.12
C PRO A 28 -5.28 21.07 2.11
N ASP A 29 -6.44 20.42 2.21
CA ASP A 29 -7.44 20.77 3.23
C ASP A 29 -6.98 20.29 4.62
N PHE A 30 -6.27 19.17 4.67
CA PHE A 30 -5.47 18.77 5.82
C PHE A 30 -4.31 17.83 5.44
N THR A 31 -3.29 17.82 6.30
CA THR A 31 -2.11 16.95 6.18
C THR A 31 -2.10 15.95 7.31
N LEU A 32 -1.83 14.69 6.99
CA LEU A 32 -1.59 13.64 7.97
C LEU A 32 -0.12 13.22 7.93
N GLU A 33 0.52 13.30 9.08
CA GLU A 33 1.93 12.94 9.25
C GLU A 33 2.11 11.50 9.70
N ASN A 34 3.31 10.97 9.48
CA ASN A 34 3.73 9.64 9.96
C ASN A 34 2.81 8.50 9.48
N VAL A 35 2.37 8.57 8.23
CA VAL A 35 1.49 7.55 7.64
C VAL A 35 2.29 6.27 7.42
N THR A 36 1.99 5.23 8.21
CA THR A 36 2.64 3.91 8.14
C THR A 36 1.85 2.94 7.23
N PRO A 37 2.42 1.78 6.85
CA PRO A 37 1.66 0.71 6.19
C PRO A 37 0.49 0.15 7.03
N ALA A 38 0.53 0.33 8.36
CA ALA A 38 -0.50 -0.14 9.26
C ALA A 38 -1.63 0.88 9.35
N ARG A 39 -2.70 0.68 8.57
CA ARG A 39 -3.87 1.58 8.55
C ARG A 39 -4.46 1.91 9.93
N ARG A 40 -4.25 1.07 10.94
CA ARG A 40 -4.76 1.31 12.30
C ARG A 40 -4.13 2.53 12.95
N ASP A 41 -2.91 2.88 12.53
CA ASP A 41 -2.13 3.95 13.16
C ASP A 41 -2.59 5.33 12.69
N TRP A 42 -3.23 5.42 11.53
CA TRP A 42 -3.51 6.70 10.86
C TRP A 42 -4.93 6.83 10.29
N LEU A 43 -5.61 5.72 9.97
CA LEU A 43 -6.94 5.79 9.36
C LEU A 43 -7.98 6.50 10.24
N PRO A 44 -8.02 6.31 11.57
CA PRO A 44 -8.96 7.05 12.42
C PRO A 44 -8.75 8.56 12.33
N ASP A 45 -7.50 9.00 12.33
CA ASP A 45 -7.11 10.40 12.25
C ASP A 45 -7.51 11.00 10.89
N LEU A 46 -7.31 10.23 9.82
CA LEU A 46 -7.77 10.61 8.49
C LEU A 46 -9.30 10.74 8.41
N LEU A 47 -10.04 9.75 8.93
CA LEU A 47 -11.49 9.75 8.91
C LEU A 47 -12.08 10.86 9.77
N GLU A 48 -11.44 11.18 10.90
CA GLU A 48 -11.77 12.33 11.74
C GLU A 48 -11.52 13.64 10.99
N GLY A 49 -10.39 13.74 10.27
CA GLY A 49 -10.08 14.85 9.38
C GLY A 49 -11.13 15.06 8.29
N LEU A 50 -11.77 13.98 7.83
CA LEU A 50 -12.80 13.98 6.79
C LEU A 50 -14.24 14.24 7.29
N LEU A 51 -14.45 14.39 8.60
CA LEU A 51 -15.79 14.68 9.16
C LEU A 51 -16.48 15.93 8.57
N PRO A 52 -15.79 17.02 8.17
CA PRO A 52 -16.45 18.14 7.51
C PRO A 52 -17.20 17.74 6.24
N TRP A 53 -16.61 16.89 5.40
CA TRP A 53 -17.27 16.42 4.17
C TRP A 53 -18.40 15.43 4.45
N VAL A 54 -18.32 14.67 5.55
CA VAL A 54 -19.46 13.88 6.03
C VAL A 54 -20.63 14.79 6.39
N VAL A 55 -20.36 15.88 7.12
CA VAL A 55 -21.37 16.88 7.47
C VAL A 55 -21.96 17.54 6.23
N GLU A 56 -21.11 18.06 5.34
CA GLU A 56 -21.53 18.69 4.08
C GLU A 56 -22.37 17.76 3.20
N ALA A 57 -21.98 16.49 3.06
CA ALA A 57 -22.73 15.50 2.29
C ALA A 57 -24.13 15.24 2.87
N VAL A 58 -24.23 15.09 4.20
CA VAL A 58 -25.51 14.91 4.89
C VAL A 58 -26.39 16.15 4.74
N GLU A 59 -25.79 17.34 4.83
CA GLU A 59 -26.50 18.61 4.65
C GLU A 59 -27.00 18.80 3.22
N GLU A 60 -26.19 18.47 2.21
CA GLU A 60 -26.57 18.56 0.81
C GLU A 60 -27.70 17.57 0.48
N VAL A 61 -27.61 16.32 0.95
CA VAL A 61 -28.70 15.34 0.79
C VAL A 61 -30.00 15.87 1.42
N ALA A 62 -29.94 16.41 2.64
CA ALA A 62 -31.14 16.97 3.24
C ALA A 62 -31.69 18.15 2.44
N LYS A 63 -30.83 19.05 1.95
CA LYS A 63 -31.22 20.19 1.14
C LYS A 63 -31.87 19.79 -0.18
N CYS A 64 -31.37 18.75 -0.85
CA CYS A 64 -31.93 18.24 -2.11
C CYS A 64 -33.31 17.59 -1.93
N HIS A 65 -33.58 16.97 -0.78
CA HIS A 65 -34.83 16.24 -0.53
C HIS A 65 -35.86 17.09 0.24
N ASP A 66 -35.53 17.51 1.46
CA ASP A 66 -36.29 18.47 2.27
C ASP A 66 -35.39 19.03 3.40
N PRO A 67 -35.06 20.34 3.40
CA PRO A 67 -34.22 20.95 4.42
C PRO A 67 -34.69 20.74 5.87
N LYS A 68 -35.98 20.47 6.08
CA LYS A 68 -36.55 20.20 7.41
C LYS A 68 -36.07 18.86 7.99
N LEU A 69 -35.56 17.94 7.18
CA LEU A 69 -35.11 16.63 7.62
C LEU A 69 -33.95 16.69 8.64
N LEU A 70 -33.10 17.72 8.59
CA LEU A 70 -32.06 17.96 9.61
C LEU A 70 -32.57 18.57 10.91
N HIS A 71 -33.78 19.12 10.90
CA HIS A 71 -34.39 19.77 12.06
C HIS A 71 -35.24 18.81 12.89
N MET A 72 -35.46 17.59 12.40
CA MET A 72 -36.22 16.56 13.10
C MET A 72 -35.26 15.46 13.60
N PRO A 73 -34.74 15.57 14.83
CA PRO A 73 -33.67 14.72 15.38
C PRO A 73 -34.05 13.23 15.57
N ARG A 74 -35.21 12.78 15.09
CA ARG A 74 -35.74 11.42 15.32
C ARG A 74 -36.49 10.79 14.15
N GLN A 75 -36.66 11.48 13.02
CA GLN A 75 -37.19 10.80 11.85
C GLN A 75 -36.00 10.39 11.00
N GLY A 76 -35.62 9.12 11.09
CA GLY A 76 -34.48 8.51 10.40
C GLY A 76 -34.55 8.55 8.87
N HIS A 77 -35.27 9.51 8.29
CA HIS A 77 -35.42 9.69 6.86
C HIS A 77 -34.09 10.04 6.18
N VAL A 78 -33.22 10.91 6.73
CA VAL A 78 -31.91 11.15 6.09
C VAL A 78 -31.06 9.87 6.08
N PRO A 79 -30.88 9.14 7.20
CA PRO A 79 -30.20 7.85 7.17
C PRO A 79 -30.83 6.82 6.21
N VAL A 80 -32.16 6.75 6.15
CA VAL A 80 -32.89 5.84 5.23
C VAL A 80 -32.66 6.25 3.78
N ILE A 81 -32.70 7.55 3.47
CA ILE A 81 -32.41 8.06 2.12
C ILE A 81 -30.96 7.73 1.73
N LEU A 82 -30.00 8.01 2.62
CA LEU A 82 -28.60 7.68 2.40
C LEU A 82 -28.38 6.17 2.15
N ASN A 83 -29.08 5.31 2.89
CA ASN A 83 -28.97 3.86 2.75
C ASN A 83 -29.68 3.32 1.48
N GLU A 84 -30.95 3.69 1.29
CA GLU A 84 -31.82 3.12 0.25
C GLU A 84 -31.62 3.76 -1.12
N PHE A 85 -31.39 5.08 -1.19
CA PHE A 85 -31.21 5.79 -2.45
C PHE A 85 -29.73 5.92 -2.82
N TYR A 86 -28.88 6.33 -1.88
CA TYR A 86 -27.45 6.57 -2.16
C TYR A 86 -26.53 5.39 -1.83
N GLN A 87 -27.09 4.25 -1.41
CA GLN A 87 -26.36 3.02 -1.11
C GLN A 87 -25.23 3.15 -0.08
N VAL A 88 -25.34 4.10 0.85
CA VAL A 88 -24.44 4.20 2.02
C VAL A 88 -24.81 3.07 3.00
N LYS A 89 -24.23 1.89 2.77
CA LYS A 89 -24.63 0.60 3.36
C LYS A 89 -23.65 0.01 4.37
N ALA A 90 -22.52 0.68 4.61
CA ALA A 90 -21.53 0.18 5.54
C ALA A 90 -22.12 -0.11 6.94
N VAL A 91 -21.55 -1.11 7.60
CA VAL A 91 -21.97 -1.53 8.96
C VAL A 91 -23.45 -1.93 9.01
N GLY A 92 -23.94 -2.63 7.99
CA GLY A 92 -25.35 -3.04 7.93
C GLY A 92 -26.32 -1.85 7.88
N GLY A 93 -25.89 -0.71 7.35
CA GLY A 93 -26.69 0.51 7.28
C GLY A 93 -26.64 1.39 8.53
N TRP A 94 -25.81 1.08 9.53
CA TRP A 94 -25.64 1.95 10.72
C TRP A 94 -24.77 3.18 10.45
N TYR A 95 -23.85 3.11 9.49
CA TYR A 95 -22.98 4.25 9.13
C TYR A 95 -23.75 5.55 8.81
N PRO A 96 -24.79 5.55 7.95
CA PRO A 96 -25.56 6.76 7.66
C PRO A 96 -26.34 7.30 8.87
N TYR A 97 -26.72 6.45 9.84
CA TYR A 97 -27.32 6.92 11.10
C TYR A 97 -26.30 7.65 11.96
N ALA A 98 -25.09 7.10 12.10
CA ALA A 98 -24.00 7.76 12.82
C ALA A 98 -23.64 9.11 12.18
N ALA A 99 -23.58 9.16 10.85
CA ALA A 99 -23.32 10.40 10.11
C ALA A 99 -24.40 11.46 10.36
N ALA A 100 -25.68 11.10 10.25
CA ALA A 100 -26.77 12.04 10.49
C ALA A 100 -26.84 12.52 11.95
N GLU A 101 -26.63 11.62 12.92
CA GLU A 101 -26.59 11.99 14.34
C GLU A 101 -25.44 12.98 14.61
N PHE A 102 -24.25 12.71 14.06
CA PHE A 102 -23.10 13.59 14.20
C PHE A 102 -23.38 14.96 13.58
N THR A 103 -23.89 15.01 12.35
CA THR A 103 -24.25 16.26 11.65
C THR A 103 -25.24 17.11 12.45
N VAL A 104 -26.32 16.50 12.97
CA VAL A 104 -27.31 17.23 13.78
C VAL A 104 -26.69 17.79 15.06
N ARG A 105 -25.77 17.03 15.67
CA ARG A 105 -25.12 17.43 16.93
C ARG A 105 -24.16 18.60 16.77
N VAL A 106 -23.36 18.59 15.71
CA VAL A 106 -22.35 19.63 15.47
C VAL A 106 -22.91 20.86 14.74
N ARG A 107 -24.19 20.80 14.35
CA ARG A 107 -24.85 21.86 13.61
C ARG A 107 -24.81 23.19 14.35
N GLY A 108 -24.24 24.21 13.70
CA GLY A 108 -24.11 25.55 14.27
C GLY A 108 -22.98 25.69 15.29
N LEU A 109 -22.19 24.64 15.53
CA LEU A 109 -20.96 24.71 16.32
C LEU A 109 -19.77 24.96 15.38
N PRO A 110 -18.78 25.76 15.81
CA PRO A 110 -17.54 25.91 15.06
C PRO A 110 -16.74 24.59 15.10
N ARG A 111 -15.87 24.37 14.11
CA ARG A 111 -15.23 23.07 13.86
C ARG A 111 -14.33 22.62 15.02
N GLU A 112 -13.69 23.57 15.68
CA GLU A 112 -12.86 23.37 16.86
C GLU A 112 -13.61 22.78 18.06
N ASP A 113 -14.93 22.97 18.11
CA ASP A 113 -15.79 22.46 19.19
C ASP A 113 -16.42 21.10 18.86
N TRP A 114 -16.10 20.53 17.69
CA TRP A 114 -16.65 19.23 17.29
C TRP A 114 -16.04 18.10 18.13
N PRO A 115 -16.86 17.12 18.59
CA PRO A 115 -16.35 16.02 19.37
C PRO A 115 -15.43 15.14 18.51
N THR A 116 -14.25 14.83 19.05
CA THR A 116 -13.24 13.97 18.44
C THR A 116 -13.23 12.60 19.09
N ARG A 117 -12.42 11.67 18.56
CA ARG A 117 -12.21 10.37 19.23
C ARG A 117 -11.57 10.49 20.62
N HIS A 118 -10.97 11.64 20.92
CA HIS A 118 -10.31 11.91 22.20
C HIS A 118 -11.16 12.72 23.18
N SER A 119 -12.33 13.21 22.75
CA SER A 119 -13.25 13.94 23.63
C SER A 119 -13.76 13.04 24.78
N GLU A 120 -13.81 13.58 26.00
CA GLU A 120 -14.30 12.86 27.18
C GLU A 120 -15.78 12.42 27.00
N ASP A 121 -16.63 13.33 26.53
CA ASP A 121 -18.06 13.08 26.27
C ASP A 121 -18.33 12.70 24.80
N ARG A 122 -17.41 11.95 24.16
CA ARG A 122 -17.57 11.60 22.74
C ARG A 122 -18.83 10.77 22.51
N PRO A 123 -19.66 11.09 21.51
CA PRO A 123 -20.84 10.29 21.21
C PRO A 123 -20.47 8.96 20.52
N PRO A 124 -21.31 7.92 20.65
CA PRO A 124 -21.09 6.64 19.97
C PRO A 124 -21.01 6.75 18.44
N SER A 125 -21.64 7.78 17.86
CA SER A 125 -21.57 8.07 16.42
C SER A 125 -20.13 8.34 15.95
N VAL A 126 -19.31 9.06 16.74
CA VAL A 126 -17.91 9.33 16.40
C VAL A 126 -17.13 8.03 16.25
N ASP A 127 -17.30 7.09 17.18
CA ASP A 127 -16.60 5.80 17.11
C ASP A 127 -16.96 5.02 15.84
N THR A 128 -18.23 5.07 15.41
CA THR A 128 -18.67 4.44 14.15
C THR A 128 -18.04 5.11 12.93
N LEU A 129 -17.94 6.43 12.94
CA LEU A 129 -17.42 7.22 11.82
C LEU A 129 -15.90 7.06 11.65
N VAL A 130 -15.14 7.00 12.75
CA VAL A 130 -13.66 7.04 12.69
C VAL A 130 -12.98 5.67 12.84
N LYS A 131 -13.66 4.65 13.38
CA LYS A 131 -13.05 3.30 13.54
C LYS A 131 -13.37 2.35 12.40
N ILE A 132 -14.25 2.73 11.48
CA ILE A 132 -14.59 1.92 10.30
C ILE A 132 -13.34 1.58 9.47
N GLY A 133 -13.22 0.32 9.06
CA GLY A 133 -12.11 -0.15 8.22
C GLY A 133 -10.84 -0.51 8.98
N THR A 134 -10.71 -0.15 10.26
CA THR A 134 -9.54 -0.46 11.09
C THR A 134 -9.44 -1.95 11.46
N GLY A 135 -10.58 -2.67 11.45
CA GLY A 135 -10.67 -4.07 11.87
C GLY A 135 -10.56 -4.30 13.37
N TYR A 136 -10.76 -3.28 14.20
CA TYR A 136 -10.89 -3.39 15.66
C TYR A 136 -12.14 -2.65 16.12
N HIS A 137 -13.28 -3.36 16.09
CA HIS A 137 -14.44 -3.04 16.92
C HIS A 137 -15.41 -4.23 16.91
N GLU A 138 -16.38 -4.21 17.82
CA GLU A 138 -17.40 -5.24 18.01
C GLU A 138 -18.19 -5.57 16.73
N LEU A 139 -18.36 -4.61 15.81
CA LEU A 139 -19.13 -4.79 14.58
C LEU A 139 -18.30 -5.33 13.39
N ASN A 140 -17.03 -5.73 13.61
CA ASN A 140 -16.09 -6.27 12.61
C ASN A 140 -15.95 -5.46 11.28
N THR A 141 -15.61 -4.16 11.35
CA THR A 141 -15.54 -3.29 10.17
C THR A 141 -14.19 -3.46 9.50
N GLY A 142 -14.13 -4.47 8.63
CA GLY A 142 -13.03 -4.61 7.70
C GLY A 142 -12.95 -3.45 6.71
N ILE A 143 -11.81 -3.32 6.06
CA ILE A 143 -11.51 -2.31 5.02
C ILE A 143 -12.58 -2.21 3.92
N GLY A 144 -13.28 -3.31 3.63
CA GLY A 144 -14.36 -3.35 2.63
C GLY A 144 -15.59 -2.50 2.99
N ASN A 145 -15.68 -1.96 4.21
CA ASN A 145 -16.73 -1.03 4.60
C ASN A 145 -16.39 0.44 4.27
N LEU A 146 -15.15 0.76 3.88
CA LEU A 146 -14.78 2.13 3.53
C LEU A 146 -15.51 2.61 2.27
N GLU A 147 -15.55 1.76 1.23
CA GLU A 147 -16.25 2.08 -0.02
C GLU A 147 -17.75 2.33 0.19
N PRO A 148 -18.55 1.36 0.68
CA PRO A 148 -19.99 1.55 0.85
C PRO A 148 -20.37 2.45 2.05
N GLY A 149 -19.40 3.08 2.72
CA GLY A 149 -19.62 3.92 3.90
C GLY A 149 -19.09 5.32 3.69
N PRO A 150 -17.92 5.67 4.28
CA PRO A 150 -17.35 7.00 4.19
C PRO A 150 -17.15 7.45 2.74
N MET A 151 -16.63 6.61 1.86
CA MET A 151 -16.32 7.02 0.49
C MET A 151 -17.58 7.26 -0.34
N GLN A 152 -18.60 6.41 -0.19
CA GLN A 152 -19.90 6.61 -0.81
C GLN A 152 -20.60 7.89 -0.33
N LEU A 153 -20.48 8.19 0.97
CA LEU A 153 -21.10 9.38 1.55
C LEU A 153 -20.37 10.66 1.14
N ILE A 154 -19.04 10.70 1.26
CA ILE A 154 -18.24 11.90 0.94
C ILE A 154 -18.33 12.23 -0.56
N ALA A 155 -18.58 11.25 -1.42
CA ALA A 155 -18.82 11.49 -2.84
C ALA A 155 -20.08 12.33 -3.12
N LEU A 156 -20.97 12.48 -2.15
CA LEU A 156 -22.16 13.35 -2.23
C LEU A 156 -21.88 14.79 -1.75
N ALA A 157 -20.71 15.05 -1.18
CA ALA A 157 -20.33 16.39 -0.75
C ALA A 157 -20.13 17.30 -1.98
N PRO A 158 -20.40 18.61 -1.85
CA PRO A 158 -20.24 19.55 -2.96
C PRO A 158 -18.77 19.76 -3.36
N THR A 159 -17.82 19.39 -2.50
CA THR A 159 -16.38 19.53 -2.75
C THR A 159 -15.65 18.21 -2.52
N THR A 160 -14.62 17.97 -3.33
CA THR A 160 -13.73 16.82 -3.19
C THR A 160 -12.66 17.13 -2.13
N PRO A 161 -12.53 16.34 -1.05
CA PRO A 161 -11.49 16.56 -0.05
C PRO A 161 -10.09 16.35 -0.64
N ARG A 162 -9.19 17.28 -0.37
CA ARG A 162 -7.77 17.18 -0.71
C ARG A 162 -6.93 16.85 0.53
N VAL A 163 -6.31 15.68 0.52
CA VAL A 163 -5.59 15.12 1.66
C VAL A 163 -4.12 14.90 1.31
N SER A 164 -3.21 15.46 2.10
CA SER A 164 -1.78 15.13 1.98
C SER A 164 -1.36 14.08 3.00
N LEU A 165 -0.72 13.01 2.54
CA LEU A 165 -0.23 11.91 3.37
C LEU A 165 1.30 11.91 3.36
N LEU A 166 1.92 12.29 4.49
CA LEU A 166 3.37 12.19 4.66
C LEU A 166 3.73 10.79 5.13
N LEU A 167 4.36 10.03 4.23
CA LEU A 167 4.70 8.64 4.44
C LEU A 167 5.94 8.51 5.34
N ASP A 168 5.84 7.68 6.39
CA ASP A 168 6.98 7.35 7.24
C ASP A 168 7.92 6.36 6.52
N GLU A 169 8.99 6.88 5.94
CA GLU A 169 9.97 6.07 5.20
C GLU A 169 10.47 4.87 5.98
N SER A 170 10.76 5.03 7.27
CA SER A 170 11.29 3.96 8.10
C SER A 170 10.27 2.84 8.28
N ALA A 171 9.01 3.19 8.55
CA ALA A 171 7.92 2.23 8.67
C ALA A 171 7.65 1.53 7.34
N TRP A 172 7.60 2.26 6.23
CA TRP A 172 7.35 1.68 4.91
C TRP A 172 8.44 0.71 4.48
N ARG A 173 9.72 1.00 4.73
CA ARG A 173 10.82 0.09 4.39
C ARG A 173 10.84 -1.18 5.25
N ASN A 174 10.66 -1.02 6.56
CA ASN A 174 10.89 -2.09 7.55
C ASN A 174 9.66 -2.98 7.81
N THR A 175 8.57 -2.79 7.07
CA THR A 175 7.35 -3.61 7.22
C THR A 175 7.25 -4.68 6.13
N GLN A 176 6.58 -5.80 6.40
CA GLN A 176 6.36 -6.87 5.42
C GLN A 176 5.59 -6.39 4.17
N ARG A 177 5.93 -6.93 2.98
CA ARG A 177 5.28 -6.59 1.69
C ARG A 177 3.75 -6.73 1.73
N ALA A 178 3.24 -7.76 2.41
CA ALA A 178 1.80 -7.98 2.55
C ALA A 178 1.10 -6.84 3.31
N GLN A 179 1.77 -6.24 4.30
CA GLN A 179 1.25 -5.12 5.06
C GLN A 179 1.36 -3.81 4.27
N ARG A 180 2.45 -3.60 3.53
CA ARG A 180 2.52 -2.51 2.52
C ARG A 180 1.39 -2.59 1.49
N LYS A 181 1.15 -3.77 0.90
CA LYS A 181 0.02 -4.00 -0.02
C LYS A 181 -1.33 -3.63 0.62
N ARG A 182 -1.53 -3.95 1.91
CA ARG A 182 -2.74 -3.57 2.66
C ARG A 182 -2.85 -2.07 2.92
N GLY A 183 -1.75 -1.40 3.24
CA GLY A 183 -1.68 0.06 3.39
C GLY A 183 -2.02 0.77 2.09
N LEU A 184 -1.32 0.41 1.00
CA LEU A 184 -1.56 0.93 -0.34
C LEU A 184 -2.99 0.67 -0.84
N LYS A 185 -3.55 -0.52 -0.58
CA LYS A 185 -4.95 -0.81 -0.87
C LYS A 185 -5.91 0.13 -0.13
N THR A 186 -5.57 0.52 1.11
CA THR A 186 -6.39 1.48 1.88
C THR A 186 -6.34 2.85 1.22
N ILE A 187 -5.14 3.32 0.85
CA ILE A 187 -4.96 4.59 0.14
C ILE A 187 -5.73 4.59 -1.19
N ALA A 188 -5.64 3.51 -1.98
CA ALA A 188 -6.37 3.36 -3.24
C ALA A 188 -7.90 3.37 -3.10
N ILE A 189 -8.44 2.88 -1.97
CA ILE A 189 -9.87 2.98 -1.69
C ILE A 189 -10.25 4.43 -1.40
N LEU A 190 -9.44 5.12 -0.60
CA LEU A 190 -9.65 6.52 -0.25
C LEU A 190 -9.57 7.43 -1.48
N SER A 191 -8.64 7.14 -2.39
CA SER A 191 -8.42 7.93 -3.60
C SER A 191 -9.53 7.85 -4.63
N LYS A 192 -10.55 7.02 -4.44
CA LYS A 192 -11.75 7.05 -5.28
C LYS A 192 -12.54 8.33 -5.06
N THR A 193 -12.59 8.80 -3.81
CA THR A 193 -13.41 9.96 -3.43
C THR A 193 -12.55 11.14 -3.00
N CYS A 194 -11.33 10.92 -2.51
CA CYS A 194 -10.43 11.97 -2.08
C CYS A 194 -9.37 12.25 -3.15
N ALA A 195 -8.97 13.52 -3.27
CA ALA A 195 -7.74 13.89 -3.95
C ALA A 195 -6.56 13.68 -2.98
N ILE A 196 -5.73 12.67 -3.22
CA ILE A 196 -4.65 12.28 -2.31
C ILE A 196 -3.30 12.67 -2.86
N ASP A 197 -2.59 13.48 -2.11
CA ASP A 197 -1.20 13.83 -2.37
C ASP A 197 -0.30 12.99 -1.47
N LEU A 198 0.52 12.10 -2.05
CA LEU A 198 1.52 11.33 -1.32
C LEU A 198 2.81 12.14 -1.22
N LEU A 199 3.22 12.44 0.01
CA LEU A 199 4.49 13.09 0.32
C LEU A 199 5.48 12.01 0.79
N ALA A 200 6.46 11.72 -0.05
CA ALA A 200 7.49 10.72 0.20
C ALA A 200 8.88 11.30 -0.11
N SER A 201 9.91 10.80 0.57
CA SER A 201 11.29 11.07 0.14
C SER A 201 11.55 10.44 -1.23
N PRO A 202 12.48 10.98 -2.04
CA PRO A 202 12.81 10.38 -3.34
C PRO A 202 13.23 8.91 -3.24
N SER A 203 13.96 8.57 -2.18
CA SER A 203 14.38 7.20 -1.88
C SER A 203 13.18 6.28 -1.62
N LEU A 204 12.18 6.75 -0.87
CA LEU A 204 10.97 5.98 -0.58
C LEU A 204 10.08 5.85 -1.81
N GLU A 205 9.98 6.89 -2.64
CA GLU A 205 9.25 6.84 -3.90
C GLU A 205 9.82 5.75 -4.81
N THR A 206 11.14 5.75 -5.06
CA THR A 206 11.81 4.70 -5.85
C THR A 206 11.55 3.32 -5.26
N PHE A 207 11.66 3.19 -3.93
CA PHE A 207 11.37 1.93 -3.25
C PHE A 207 9.94 1.42 -3.47
N LEU A 208 8.94 2.30 -3.45
CA LEU A 208 7.55 1.92 -3.70
C LEU A 208 7.31 1.59 -5.17
N ARG A 209 7.94 2.32 -6.10
CA ARG A 209 7.92 2.02 -7.54
C ARG A 209 8.48 0.63 -7.84
N ASP A 210 9.62 0.29 -7.25
CA ASP A 210 10.27 -1.01 -7.49
C ASP A 210 9.48 -2.18 -6.87
N ARG A 211 8.97 -2.01 -5.65
CA ARG A 211 8.37 -3.13 -4.88
C ARG A 211 6.86 -3.30 -5.11
N HIS A 212 6.18 -2.27 -5.60
CA HIS A 212 4.73 -2.22 -5.84
C HIS A 212 4.35 -1.61 -7.21
N PRO A 213 4.99 -2.02 -8.33
CA PRO A 213 4.78 -1.40 -9.64
C PRO A 213 3.32 -1.46 -10.10
N GLU A 214 2.65 -2.60 -9.91
CA GLU A 214 1.23 -2.76 -10.28
C GLU A 214 0.31 -1.73 -9.61
N TRP A 215 0.60 -1.37 -8.35
CA TRP A 215 -0.20 -0.36 -7.64
C TRP A 215 0.09 1.05 -8.17
N ILE A 216 1.37 1.34 -8.41
CA ILE A 216 1.84 2.62 -8.93
C ILE A 216 1.20 2.89 -10.30
N ASP A 217 1.30 1.93 -11.22
CA ASP A 217 0.77 2.04 -12.58
C ASP A 217 -0.76 2.18 -12.60
N THR A 218 -1.45 1.59 -11.62
CA THR A 218 -2.92 1.62 -11.57
C THR A 218 -3.47 2.91 -10.96
N TYR A 219 -2.83 3.45 -9.92
CA TYR A 219 -3.45 4.47 -9.07
C TYR A 219 -2.78 5.84 -9.12
N LEU A 220 -1.50 5.93 -9.50
CA LEU A 220 -0.88 7.24 -9.66
C LEU A 220 -1.34 7.86 -10.97
N THR A 221 -2.06 8.97 -10.87
CA THR A 221 -2.33 9.83 -12.01
C THR A 221 -1.04 10.53 -12.38
N GLU A 222 -0.52 10.29 -13.59
CA GLU A 222 0.69 10.91 -14.12
C GLU A 222 0.64 12.43 -13.90
N SER A 223 1.29 12.89 -12.86
CA SER A 223 1.50 14.30 -12.61
C SER A 223 2.61 14.70 -13.57
N GLY A 224 2.28 15.49 -14.59
CA GLY A 224 3.21 15.97 -15.60
C GLY A 224 4.49 16.54 -14.99
N ASN A 225 5.51 15.69 -14.90
CA ASN A 225 6.92 16.04 -14.89
C ASN A 225 7.56 15.25 -16.02
N THR A 226 7.18 15.63 -17.25
CA THR A 226 8.05 15.48 -18.41
C THR A 226 9.33 16.27 -18.13
N HIS A 227 10.32 15.62 -17.53
CA HIS A 227 11.66 15.76 -18.06
C HIS A 227 11.75 14.83 -19.26
N THR A 228 11.28 15.33 -20.40
CA THR A 228 11.66 14.86 -21.73
C THR A 228 13.16 15.05 -21.85
N ALA A 229 13.93 14.07 -21.38
CA ALA A 229 15.19 13.76 -22.02
C ALA A 229 14.84 12.79 -23.13
N ASP A 230 14.62 13.36 -24.32
CA ASP A 230 14.86 12.64 -25.56
C ASP A 230 16.20 11.92 -25.44
N ASN A 231 16.13 10.61 -25.35
CA ASN A 231 17.18 9.72 -25.84
C ASN A 231 16.51 8.41 -26.23
N THR A 232 16.07 8.36 -27.48
CA THR A 232 16.16 7.16 -28.28
C THR A 232 17.58 6.60 -28.19
N ALA A 233 17.80 5.70 -27.24
CA ALA A 233 18.91 4.77 -27.25
C ALA A 233 18.45 3.47 -26.58
N SER A 234 18.50 2.42 -27.39
CA SER A 234 18.48 1.00 -27.08
C SER A 234 18.51 0.61 -25.60
N VAL A 235 17.59 -0.27 -25.24
CA VAL A 235 17.59 -1.15 -24.07
C VAL A 235 19.01 -1.67 -23.78
N SER A 236 19.58 -1.23 -22.66
CA SER A 236 20.55 -1.96 -21.85
C SER A 236 20.85 -1.15 -20.58
N VAL A 237 20.02 -1.32 -19.53
CA VAL A 237 20.43 -0.97 -18.16
C VAL A 237 21.07 -2.23 -17.59
N ASP A 238 22.38 -2.34 -17.74
CA ASP A 238 23.19 -3.18 -16.86
C ASP A 238 22.98 -2.64 -15.44
N ASN A 239 22.20 -3.37 -14.63
CA ASN A 239 22.21 -3.20 -13.20
C ASN A 239 23.59 -3.65 -12.71
N GLU A 240 24.53 -2.71 -12.60
CA GLU A 240 25.83 -2.98 -11.98
C GLU A 240 25.58 -3.39 -10.53
N VAL A 241 25.59 -4.71 -10.29
CA VAL A 241 25.41 -5.31 -8.96
C VAL A 241 26.52 -4.78 -8.07
N ASP A 242 26.19 -4.04 -7.00
CA ASP A 242 27.17 -3.59 -6.00
C ASP A 242 27.76 -4.82 -5.27
N PRO A 243 29.01 -5.22 -5.57
CA PRO A 243 29.57 -6.48 -5.08
C PRO A 243 29.78 -6.49 -3.57
N GLN A 244 30.03 -5.32 -2.99
CA GLN A 244 30.36 -5.17 -1.58
C GLN A 244 29.11 -5.31 -0.72
N SER A 245 28.01 -4.67 -1.13
CA SER A 245 26.70 -4.78 -0.47
C SER A 245 26.18 -6.22 -0.47
N VAL A 246 26.33 -6.95 -1.59
CA VAL A 246 25.94 -8.37 -1.66
C VAL A 246 26.78 -9.24 -0.72
N TYR A 247 28.08 -8.99 -0.64
CA TYR A 247 28.98 -9.74 0.24
C TYR A 247 28.68 -9.50 1.73
N GLU A 248 28.43 -8.26 2.13
CA GLU A 248 28.06 -7.90 3.51
C GLU A 248 26.72 -8.54 3.92
N ALA A 249 25.75 -8.55 3.02
CA ALA A 249 24.47 -9.22 3.24
C ALA A 249 24.64 -10.73 3.46
N LEU A 250 25.53 -11.39 2.70
CA LEU A 250 25.83 -12.81 2.90
C LEU A 250 26.54 -13.07 4.24
N GLN A 251 27.46 -12.20 4.68
CA GLN A 251 28.15 -12.37 5.96
C GLN A 251 27.21 -12.33 7.17
N ALA A 252 26.07 -11.67 7.06
CA ALA A 252 25.05 -11.64 8.12
C ALA A 252 24.36 -13.01 8.31
N PHE A 253 24.50 -13.95 7.37
CA PHE A 253 23.92 -15.28 7.49
C PHE A 253 24.78 -16.23 8.29
N THR A 254 24.13 -17.16 8.99
CA THR A 254 24.81 -18.28 9.63
C THR A 254 25.55 -19.10 8.56
N PRO A 255 26.87 -19.31 8.70
CA PRO A 255 27.63 -20.14 7.76
C PRO A 255 27.02 -21.53 7.62
N LYS A 256 26.91 -22.04 6.39
CA LYS A 256 26.22 -23.31 6.05
C LYS A 256 24.74 -23.39 6.49
N GLY A 257 24.16 -22.27 6.89
CA GLY A 257 22.79 -22.17 7.37
C GLY A 257 21.77 -22.28 6.24
N GLY A 258 20.51 -22.50 6.61
CA GLY A 258 19.46 -22.80 5.63
C GLY A 258 19.18 -21.71 4.59
N ARG A 259 19.52 -20.44 4.85
CA ARG A 259 19.42 -19.36 3.86
C ARG A 259 20.38 -19.57 2.69
N LEU A 260 21.63 -19.89 2.99
CA LEU A 260 22.65 -20.16 1.97
C LEU A 260 22.34 -21.46 1.20
N ARG A 261 21.83 -22.49 1.90
CA ARG A 261 21.35 -23.73 1.25
C ARG A 261 20.22 -23.47 0.28
N LEU A 262 19.24 -22.66 0.69
CA LEU A 262 18.11 -22.30 -0.15
C LEU A 262 18.55 -21.47 -1.36
N LEU A 263 19.43 -20.49 -1.16
CA LEU A 263 20.02 -19.69 -2.25
C LEU A 263 20.78 -20.56 -3.25
N ALA A 264 21.57 -21.52 -2.77
CA ALA A 264 22.32 -22.46 -3.61
C ALA A 264 21.42 -23.41 -4.42
N ALA A 265 20.21 -23.71 -3.96
CA ALA A 265 19.30 -24.65 -4.62
C ALA A 265 18.47 -24.05 -5.76
N ILE A 266 18.50 -22.72 -5.95
CA ILE A 266 17.80 -22.06 -7.06
C ILE A 266 18.68 -22.08 -8.32
N PRO A 267 18.15 -22.47 -9.49
CA PRO A 267 18.91 -22.48 -10.73
C PRO A 267 19.52 -21.12 -11.07
N SER A 268 20.80 -21.13 -11.45
CA SER A 268 21.56 -19.93 -11.84
C SER A 268 21.16 -19.37 -13.22
N ASN A 269 20.48 -20.17 -14.03
CA ASN A 269 20.03 -19.78 -15.38
C ASN A 269 18.79 -18.87 -15.32
N GLU A 270 18.83 -17.72 -16.00
CA GLU A 270 17.76 -16.70 -15.94
C GLU A 270 16.37 -17.18 -16.37
N LYS A 271 16.30 -18.28 -17.13
CA LYS A 271 15.04 -18.87 -17.62
C LYS A 271 14.53 -20.04 -16.79
N GLU A 272 15.31 -20.47 -15.80
CA GLU A 272 14.97 -21.62 -14.97
C GLU A 272 14.45 -21.14 -13.61
N TYR A 273 13.41 -21.81 -13.13
CA TYR A 273 12.74 -21.51 -11.87
C TYR A 273 12.55 -22.78 -11.06
N ARG A 274 12.33 -22.61 -9.76
CA ARG A 274 11.85 -23.68 -8.88
C ARG A 274 10.51 -23.28 -8.28
N GLU A 275 9.57 -24.20 -8.20
CA GLU A 275 8.35 -23.94 -7.43
C GLU A 275 8.64 -24.08 -5.93
N ILE A 276 8.02 -23.23 -5.12
CA ILE A 276 8.16 -23.28 -3.66
C ILE A 276 7.67 -24.63 -3.12
N ARG A 277 6.66 -25.23 -3.77
CA ARG A 277 6.18 -26.57 -3.45
C ARG A 277 7.29 -27.62 -3.59
N ASP A 278 8.05 -27.57 -4.68
CA ASP A 278 9.12 -28.54 -4.94
C ASP A 278 10.26 -28.37 -3.94
N LEU A 279 10.60 -27.12 -3.60
CA LEU A 279 11.59 -26.81 -2.56
C LEU A 279 11.17 -27.40 -1.21
N LYS A 280 9.88 -27.36 -0.87
CA LYS A 280 9.35 -27.94 0.38
C LYS A 280 9.45 -29.46 0.45
N THR A 281 9.44 -30.13 -0.69
CA THR A 281 9.58 -31.58 -0.80
C THR A 281 11.01 -32.04 -1.06
N ASP A 282 11.94 -31.11 -1.28
CA ASP A 282 13.33 -31.40 -1.55
C ASP A 282 14.08 -31.78 -0.27
N SER A 283 14.26 -33.08 -0.07
CA SER A 283 14.97 -33.62 1.10
C SER A 283 16.45 -33.23 1.15
N SER A 284 17.05 -32.78 0.04
CA SER A 284 18.46 -32.36 0.02
C SER A 284 18.69 -31.04 0.75
N LEU A 285 17.66 -30.19 0.87
CA LEU A 285 17.74 -28.93 1.60
C LEU A 285 17.84 -29.13 3.12
N ASP A 286 17.26 -30.22 3.62
CA ASP A 286 17.15 -30.51 5.06
C ASP A 286 16.51 -29.32 5.82
N LEU A 287 15.43 -28.77 5.26
CA LEU A 287 14.67 -27.66 5.82
C LEU A 287 13.19 -28.02 5.94
N SER A 288 12.56 -27.62 7.04
CA SER A 288 11.11 -27.75 7.18
C SER A 288 10.38 -26.82 6.21
N SER A 289 9.13 -27.17 5.84
CA SER A 289 8.29 -26.30 4.99
C SER A 289 8.15 -24.88 5.55
N GLY A 290 7.98 -24.74 6.87
CA GLY A 290 7.88 -23.42 7.51
C GLY A 290 9.19 -22.63 7.47
N THR A 291 10.32 -23.34 7.52
CA THR A 291 11.66 -22.74 7.38
C THR A 291 11.88 -22.24 5.96
N ILE A 292 11.49 -23.03 4.95
CA ILE A 292 11.56 -22.62 3.53
C ILE A 292 10.68 -21.39 3.30
N ASP A 293 9.43 -21.41 3.80
CA ASP A 293 8.50 -20.28 3.69
C ASP A 293 9.07 -18.98 4.28
N ARG A 294 9.82 -19.09 5.38
CA ARG A 294 10.51 -17.95 5.98
C ARG A 294 11.71 -17.50 5.14
N TYR A 295 12.60 -18.43 4.78
CA TYR A 295 13.86 -18.09 4.14
C TYR A 295 13.72 -17.61 2.70
N TYR A 296 12.82 -18.17 1.88
CA TYR A 296 12.64 -17.66 0.52
C TYR A 296 12.14 -16.21 0.56
N ARG A 297 11.28 -15.88 1.53
CA ARG A 297 10.76 -14.52 1.72
C ARG A 297 11.84 -13.58 2.21
N GLU A 298 12.68 -13.97 3.17
CA GLU A 298 13.81 -13.14 3.61
C GLU A 298 14.79 -12.88 2.45
N LEU A 299 15.14 -13.92 1.67
CA LEU A 299 16.03 -13.77 0.50
C LEU A 299 15.43 -12.89 -0.61
N GLU A 300 14.11 -12.93 -0.82
CA GLU A 300 13.40 -12.04 -1.75
C GLU A 300 13.27 -10.60 -1.19
N GLN A 301 12.88 -10.46 0.07
CA GLN A 301 12.35 -9.22 0.64
C GLN A 301 13.44 -8.37 1.28
N ASP A 302 14.33 -8.99 2.05
CA ASP A 302 15.35 -8.30 2.84
C ASP A 302 16.66 -8.16 2.07
N HIS A 303 16.95 -9.11 1.17
CA HIS A 303 18.22 -9.18 0.45
C HIS A 303 18.12 -9.02 -1.08
N GLY A 304 16.92 -9.16 -1.64
CA GLY A 304 16.70 -9.00 -3.09
C GLY A 304 17.41 -10.04 -3.96
N PHE A 305 17.77 -11.19 -3.40
CA PHE A 305 18.45 -12.28 -4.11
C PHE A 305 17.49 -13.14 -4.92
N LEU A 306 16.23 -13.23 -4.50
CA LEU A 306 15.19 -13.99 -5.21
C LEU A 306 14.13 -13.06 -5.80
N ALA A 307 13.63 -13.43 -6.98
CA ALA A 307 12.38 -12.94 -7.52
C ALA A 307 11.32 -14.04 -7.42
N VAL A 308 10.10 -13.70 -7.00
CA VAL A 308 8.98 -14.62 -6.87
C VAL A 308 7.91 -14.24 -7.89
N ASP A 309 7.47 -15.20 -8.70
CA ASP A 309 6.27 -15.08 -9.53
C ASP A 309 5.11 -15.84 -8.87
N ASP A 310 4.05 -15.12 -8.53
CA ASP A 310 2.84 -15.60 -7.85
C ASP A 310 1.62 -15.71 -8.79
N ARG A 311 1.81 -15.55 -10.11
CA ARG A 311 0.73 -15.58 -11.11
C ARG A 311 0.27 -17.01 -11.46
N GLY A 312 1.11 -18.01 -11.17
CA GLY A 312 0.81 -19.43 -11.41
C GLY A 312 -0.05 -20.08 -10.33
N CYS A 313 -0.37 -21.37 -10.52
CA CYS A 313 -1.03 -22.18 -9.48
C CYS A 313 -0.16 -22.37 -8.22
N TYR A 314 1.16 -22.24 -8.39
CA TYR A 314 2.15 -22.25 -7.32
C TYR A 314 3.14 -21.11 -7.52
N ASN A 315 3.65 -20.57 -6.42
CA ASN A 315 4.69 -19.56 -6.47
C ASN A 315 5.98 -20.18 -7.02
N SER A 316 6.59 -19.55 -8.02
CA SER A 316 7.91 -19.91 -8.54
C SER A 316 8.95 -18.88 -8.12
N VAL A 317 10.19 -19.34 -7.95
CA VAL A 317 11.34 -18.52 -7.57
C VAL A 317 12.45 -18.60 -8.62
N THR A 318 13.03 -17.45 -8.94
CA THR A 318 14.20 -17.28 -9.80
C THR A 318 15.24 -16.41 -9.10
N LEU A 319 16.51 -16.48 -9.53
CA LEU A 319 17.55 -15.59 -9.01
C LEU A 319 17.53 -14.24 -9.74
N THR A 320 17.61 -13.16 -8.97
CA THR A 320 17.90 -11.82 -9.51
C THR A 320 19.36 -11.74 -9.95
N PRO A 321 19.80 -10.67 -10.65
CA PRO A 321 21.23 -10.44 -10.90
C PRO A 321 22.08 -10.45 -9.61
N ALA A 322 21.58 -9.81 -8.54
CA ALA A 322 22.23 -9.82 -7.23
C ALA A 322 22.25 -11.22 -6.59
N GLY A 323 21.17 -12.00 -6.74
CA GLY A 323 21.13 -13.39 -6.27
C GLY A 323 22.09 -14.32 -7.00
N ARG A 324 22.25 -14.15 -8.32
CA ARG A 324 23.24 -14.90 -9.10
C ARG A 324 24.66 -14.55 -8.69
N TYR A 325 24.94 -13.26 -8.50
CA TYR A 325 26.23 -12.82 -7.97
C TYR A 325 26.48 -13.39 -6.56
N ALA A 326 25.49 -13.32 -5.68
CA ALA A 326 25.55 -13.88 -4.33
C ALA A 326 25.80 -15.39 -4.34
N GLN A 327 25.14 -16.13 -5.23
CA GLN A 327 25.33 -17.56 -5.40
C GLN A 327 26.74 -17.90 -5.92
N GLY A 328 27.29 -17.08 -6.83
CA GLY A 328 28.67 -17.23 -7.32
C GLY A 328 29.75 -17.01 -6.25
N LEU A 329 29.41 -16.36 -5.14
CA LEU A 329 30.29 -16.25 -3.96
C LEU A 329 30.21 -17.49 -3.06
N LEU A 330 29.35 -18.47 -3.33
CA LEU A 330 29.26 -19.70 -2.54
C LEU A 330 30.19 -20.78 -3.08
N THR A 331 30.83 -21.52 -2.19
CA THR A 331 31.53 -22.77 -2.53
C THR A 331 30.53 -23.92 -2.66
N ASP A 332 30.98 -25.04 -3.22
CA ASP A 332 30.22 -26.30 -3.22
C ASP A 332 29.82 -26.74 -1.80
N ASP A 333 30.63 -26.38 -0.79
CA ASP A 333 30.36 -26.60 0.64
C ASP A 333 29.48 -25.50 1.29
N ILE A 334 28.90 -24.59 0.50
CA ILE A 334 27.99 -23.53 0.95
C ILE A 334 28.71 -22.56 1.93
N GLN A 335 30.00 -22.32 1.66
CA GLN A 335 30.79 -21.29 2.35
C GLN A 335 30.90 -20.04 1.50
N ILE A 336 30.95 -18.87 2.14
CA ILE A 336 31.04 -17.59 1.46
C ILE A 336 32.51 -17.30 1.14
N ARG A 337 32.81 -17.01 -0.13
CA ARG A 337 34.12 -16.53 -0.61
C ARG A 337 34.11 -15.01 -0.69
N HIS A 338 35.26 -14.40 -0.41
CA HIS A 338 35.42 -12.97 -0.62
C HIS A 338 35.35 -12.64 -2.13
N PRO A 339 34.73 -11.52 -2.56
CA PRO A 339 34.63 -11.13 -3.97
C PRO A 339 35.95 -11.14 -4.73
N GLN A 340 37.03 -10.72 -4.07
CA GLN A 340 38.38 -10.74 -4.64
C GLN A 340 38.91 -12.17 -4.87
N GLN A 341 38.53 -13.16 -4.05
CA GLN A 341 38.93 -14.56 -4.19
C GLN A 341 38.16 -15.29 -5.30
N ALA A 342 36.90 -14.91 -5.53
CA ALA A 342 36.11 -15.41 -6.66
C ALA A 342 36.72 -15.01 -8.00
N ARG A 343 37.17 -13.75 -8.13
CA ARG A 343 37.86 -13.24 -9.34
C ARG A 343 39.14 -14.01 -9.69
N PHE A 344 39.93 -14.43 -8.70
CA PHE A 344 41.15 -15.22 -8.97
C PHE A 344 40.85 -16.64 -9.47
N SER A 345 39.67 -17.19 -9.19
CA SER A 345 39.31 -18.56 -9.61
C SER A 345 38.93 -18.61 -11.08
N ASP A 346 38.22 -17.60 -11.58
CA ASP A 346 37.87 -17.48 -13.00
C ASP A 346 39.11 -17.21 -13.87
N ASP A 347 40.03 -16.37 -13.39
CA ASP A 347 41.28 -16.05 -14.10
C ASP A 347 42.30 -17.21 -14.16
N LEU A 348 42.22 -18.20 -13.26
CA LEU A 348 43.10 -19.38 -13.27
C LEU A 348 42.58 -20.55 -14.12
N THR A 349 41.35 -20.46 -14.63
CA THR A 349 40.75 -21.50 -15.49
C THR A 349 40.80 -21.16 -16.98
N THR A 350 41.24 -19.95 -17.35
CA THR A 350 41.63 -19.66 -18.73
C THR A 350 43.04 -20.23 -18.97
N PRO A 351 43.20 -21.27 -19.81
CA PRO A 351 44.54 -21.74 -20.14
C PRO A 351 45.29 -20.60 -20.86
N PRO A 352 46.59 -20.41 -20.58
CA PRO A 352 47.37 -19.39 -21.28
C PRO A 352 47.29 -19.68 -22.77
N ASN A 353 46.82 -18.71 -23.55
CA ASN A 353 46.89 -18.76 -25.00
C ASN A 353 48.36 -18.90 -25.39
N CYS A 354 48.78 -20.11 -25.71
CA CYS A 354 50.03 -20.37 -26.41
C CYS A 354 49.92 -19.73 -27.79
N THR A 355 50.41 -18.51 -27.93
CA THR A 355 50.81 -17.95 -29.22
C THR A 355 51.98 -18.79 -29.76
N GLN A 356 51.68 -19.66 -30.72
CA GLN A 356 52.68 -20.29 -31.59
C GLN A 356 52.70 -19.57 -32.94
N GLY A 357 53.91 -19.25 -33.41
CA GLY A 357 54.24 -19.07 -34.83
C GLY A 357 54.30 -17.64 -35.32
#